data_AF-A0A254SCQ6-F1
#
_entry.id   AF-A0A254SCQ6-F1
#
_cell.length_a   1.000
_cell.length_b   1.000
_cell.length_c   1.000
_cell.angle_alpha   90.00
_cell.angle_beta   90.00
_cell.angle_gamma   90.00
#
_symmetry.space_group_name_H-M   'P 1'
#
loop_
_entity.id
_entity.type
_entity.pdbx_description
1 polymer ?
#
loop_
_entity_poly.entity_id
_entity_poly.type
_entity_poly.pdbx_seq_one_letter_code
_entity_poly.pdbx_strand_id
1 'polypeptide(L)'
;MSTFANAVACLLCLIFAAFLWKMKGMLRVTLVMFFVVMISCLYTAFAGDLAVPTMENYPFRMVALTFCVFTTGLRENRRRFMVLAQTFWLWVELVGNVSLSQAGLEAPWIRLAAIAGIALGCSFMARISREIEFGLIVLWMAVWMFF
;
A
#
# COMPACT_ATOMS: atom_id res chain seq x y z
N MET A 1 -11.37 8.20 -9.93
CA MET A 1 -11.51 8.69 -8.55
C MET A 1 -11.02 10.12 -8.48
N SER A 2 -11.61 11.00 -7.68
CA SER A 2 -11.13 12.39 -7.56
C SER A 2 -9.77 12.42 -6.85
N THR A 3 -8.94 13.41 -7.17
CA THR A 3 -7.64 13.63 -6.49
C THR A 3 -7.80 13.82 -4.99
N PHE A 4 -8.88 14.49 -4.59
CA PHE A 4 -9.26 14.66 -3.18
C PHE A 4 -9.54 13.32 -2.49
N ALA A 5 -10.33 12.44 -3.11
CA ALA A 5 -10.61 11.12 -2.55
C ALA A 5 -9.31 10.28 -2.46
N ASN A 6 -8.45 10.33 -3.47
CA ASN A 6 -7.16 9.62 -3.42
C ASN A 6 -6.26 10.12 -2.27
N ALA A 7 -6.28 11.43 -1.98
CA ALA A 7 -5.57 12.02 -0.84
C ALA A 7 -6.15 11.59 0.51
N VAL A 8 -7.48 11.54 0.65
CA VAL A 8 -8.16 11.06 1.85
C VAL A 8 -7.83 9.57 2.10
N ALA A 9 -7.82 8.75 1.06
CA ALA A 9 -7.41 7.35 1.15
C ALA A 9 -5.97 7.21 1.67
N CYS A 10 -5.05 8.04 1.16
CA CYS A 10 -3.66 8.08 1.62
C CYS A 10 -3.56 8.44 3.11
N LEU A 11 -4.28 9.49 3.55
CA LEU A 11 -4.32 9.89 4.95
C LEU A 11 -4.87 8.78 5.86
N LEU A 12 -5.92 8.08 5.43
CA LEU A 12 -6.45 6.92 6.16
C LEU A 12 -5.40 5.82 6.30
N CYS A 13 -4.65 5.49 5.24
CA CYS A 13 -3.58 4.49 5.30
C CYS A 13 -2.48 4.88 6.28
N LEU A 14 -2.09 6.17 6.33
CA LEU A 14 -1.12 6.68 7.31
C LEU A 14 -1.64 6.56 8.74
N ILE A 15 -2.91 6.89 8.98
CA ILE A 15 -3.56 6.74 10.30
C ILE A 15 -3.56 5.27 10.72
N PHE A 16 -3.93 4.35 9.82
CA PHE A 16 -3.92 2.91 10.09
C PHE A 16 -2.52 2.39 10.45
N ALA A 17 -1.50 2.81 9.70
CA ALA A 17 -0.13 2.46 9.99
C ALA A 17 0.31 2.97 11.38
N ALA A 18 -0.07 4.20 11.73
CA ALA A 18 0.22 4.77 13.04
C ALA A 18 -0.47 4.03 14.19
N PHE A 19 -1.70 3.56 13.99
CA PHE A 19 -2.40 2.73 14.96
C PHE A 19 -1.72 1.37 15.14
N LEU A 20 -1.33 0.72 14.05
CA LEU A 20 -0.63 -0.56 14.11
C LEU A 20 0.69 -0.48 14.89
N TRP A 21 1.41 0.65 14.84
CA TRP A 21 2.63 0.85 15.65
C TRP A 21 2.40 0.85 17.16
N LYS A 22 1.24 1.34 17.61
CA LYS A 22 0.93 1.45 19.05
C LYS A 22 0.38 0.16 19.64
N MET A 23 -0.12 -0.74 18.81
CA MET A 23 -0.78 -1.95 19.26
C MET A 23 0.23 -3.03 19.64
N LYS A 24 -0.04 -3.70 20.77
CA LYS A 24 0.69 -4.88 21.24
C LYS A 24 -0.28 -6.04 21.43
N GLY A 25 0.16 -7.25 21.10
CA GLY A 25 -0.62 -8.48 21.22
C GLY A 25 -1.31 -8.89 19.93
N MET A 26 -1.19 -10.19 19.59
CA MET A 26 -1.61 -10.75 18.31
C MET A 26 -3.09 -10.50 18.02
N LEU A 27 -3.99 -10.73 19.00
CA LEU A 27 -5.43 -10.55 18.82
C LEU A 27 -5.82 -9.09 18.50
N ARG A 28 -5.18 -8.11 19.15
CA ARG A 28 -5.45 -6.69 18.88
C ARG A 28 -4.96 -6.29 17.49
N VAL A 29 -3.78 -6.78 17.09
CA VAL A 29 -3.26 -6.56 15.73
C VAL A 29 -4.21 -7.17 14.71
N THR A 30 -4.67 -8.41 14.90
CA THR A 30 -5.62 -9.06 14.00
C THR A 30 -6.92 -8.28 13.89
N LEU A 31 -7.47 -7.79 15.00
CA LEU A 31 -8.68 -6.95 14.98
C LEU A 31 -8.46 -5.64 14.23
N VAL A 32 -7.34 -4.95 14.46
CA VAL A 32 -7.02 -3.72 13.70
C VAL A 32 -6.86 -4.03 12.22
N MET A 33 -6.17 -5.10 11.85
CA MET A 33 -6.06 -5.52 10.44
C MET A 33 -7.43 -5.77 9.80
N PHE A 34 -8.33 -6.43 10.54
CA PHE A 34 -9.71 -6.63 10.09
C PHE A 34 -10.42 -5.28 9.85
N PHE A 35 -10.30 -4.32 10.78
CA PHE A 35 -10.86 -2.98 10.59
C PHE A 35 -10.22 -2.23 9.42
N VAL A 36 -8.91 -2.34 9.22
CA VAL A 36 -8.21 -1.72 8.07
C VAL A 36 -8.78 -2.23 6.76
N VAL A 37 -8.95 -3.55 6.61
CA VAL A 37 -9.55 -4.15 5.41
C VAL A 37 -11.00 -3.70 5.24
N MET A 38 -11.81 -3.82 6.30
CA MET A 38 -13.23 -3.42 6.27
C MET A 38 -13.41 -1.94 5.89
N ILE A 39 -12.65 -1.03 6.49
CA ILE A 39 -12.74 0.40 6.18
C ILE A 39 -12.24 0.66 4.76
N SER A 40 -11.21 -0.03 4.29
CA SER A 40 -10.73 0.12 2.90
C SER A 40 -11.79 -0.31 1.89
N CYS A 41 -12.50 -1.41 2.14
CA CYS A 41 -13.62 -1.87 1.31
C CYS A 41 -14.79 -0.89 1.34
N LEU A 42 -15.22 -0.45 2.53
CA LEU A 42 -16.29 0.53 2.67
C LEU A 42 -15.94 1.85 1.99
N TYR A 43 -14.72 2.34 2.21
CA TYR A 43 -14.24 3.57 1.59
C TYR A 43 -14.28 3.47 0.06
N THR A 44 -13.81 2.35 -0.50
CA THR A 44 -13.87 2.12 -1.96
C THR A 44 -15.31 2.08 -2.45
N ALA A 45 -16.24 1.44 -1.72
CA ALA A 45 -17.64 1.36 -2.10
C ALA A 45 -18.36 2.72 -2.09
N PHE A 46 -17.97 3.64 -1.20
CA PHE A 46 -18.59 4.97 -1.10
C PHE A 46 -17.91 6.05 -1.94
N ALA A 47 -16.57 5.99 -2.08
CA ALA A 47 -15.79 7.02 -2.76
C ALA A 47 -15.38 6.63 -4.20
N GLY A 48 -15.47 5.35 -4.53
CA GLY A 48 -15.17 4.79 -5.85
C GLY A 48 -16.43 4.58 -6.67
N ASP A 49 -16.25 4.55 -7.99
CA ASP A 49 -17.28 4.09 -8.92
C ASP A 49 -17.02 2.61 -9.22
N LEU A 50 -17.84 1.73 -8.63
CA LEU A 50 -17.71 0.27 -8.77
C LEU A 50 -17.97 -0.21 -10.20
N ALA A 51 -18.51 0.64 -11.09
CA ALA A 51 -18.59 0.34 -12.52
C ALA A 51 -17.22 0.37 -13.21
N VAL A 52 -16.20 0.96 -12.58
CA VAL A 52 -14.85 1.03 -13.11
C VAL A 52 -14.02 -0.17 -12.62
N PRO A 53 -13.52 -1.03 -13.52
CA PRO A 53 -12.79 -2.26 -13.14
C PRO A 53 -11.53 -2.01 -12.29
N THR A 54 -10.93 -0.82 -12.41
CA THR A 54 -9.74 -0.44 -11.63
C THR A 54 -10.02 -0.26 -10.14
N MET A 55 -11.27 -0.08 -9.75
CA MET A 55 -11.67 0.13 -8.36
C MET A 55 -11.74 -1.16 -7.54
N GLU A 56 -11.90 -2.32 -8.18
CA GLU A 56 -11.94 -3.61 -7.48
C GLU A 56 -10.65 -3.91 -6.71
N ASN A 57 -9.51 -3.46 -7.27
CA ASN A 57 -8.19 -3.65 -6.68
C ASN A 57 -7.82 -2.57 -5.65
N TYR A 58 -8.59 -1.48 -5.60
CA TYR A 58 -8.31 -0.31 -4.77
C TYR A 58 -8.20 -0.60 -3.25
N PRO A 59 -9.08 -1.40 -2.61
CA PRO A 59 -8.95 -1.66 -1.17
C PRO A 59 -7.67 -2.46 -0.85
N PHE A 60 -7.26 -3.35 -1.74
CA PHE A 60 -6.02 -4.11 -1.57
C PHE A 60 -4.78 -3.21 -1.72
N ARG A 61 -4.84 -2.21 -2.61
CA ARG A 61 -3.79 -1.19 -2.71
C ARG A 61 -3.70 -0.36 -1.43
N MET A 62 -4.83 0.03 -0.82
CA MET A 62 -4.84 0.75 0.47
C MET A 62 -4.17 -0.06 1.58
N VAL A 63 -4.47 -1.37 1.64
CA VAL A 63 -3.82 -2.28 2.61
C VAL A 63 -2.32 -2.39 2.35
N ALA A 64 -1.91 -2.51 1.08
CA ALA A 64 -0.50 -2.59 0.71
C ALA A 64 0.28 -1.32 1.10
N LEU A 65 -0.29 -0.14 0.82
CA LEU A 65 0.29 1.14 1.25
C LEU A 65 0.39 1.22 2.77
N THR A 66 -0.67 0.82 3.47
CA THR A 66 -0.69 0.78 4.95
C THR A 66 0.44 -0.09 5.49
N PHE A 67 0.69 -1.26 4.90
CA PHE A 67 1.78 -2.15 5.31
C PHE A 67 3.15 -1.57 5.00
N CYS A 68 3.34 -1.00 3.81
CA CYS A 68 4.58 -0.34 3.48
C CYS A 68 4.91 0.74 4.52
N VAL A 69 3.97 1.65 4.80
CA VAL A 69 4.16 2.68 5.83
C VAL A 69 4.39 2.05 7.21
N PHE A 70 3.58 1.08 7.63
CA PHE A 70 3.73 0.40 8.91
C PHE A 70 5.12 -0.24 9.09
N THR A 71 5.71 -0.80 8.05
CA THR A 71 7.02 -1.46 8.17
C THR A 71 8.14 -0.48 8.55
N THR A 72 8.00 0.82 8.28
CA THR A 72 9.02 1.82 8.65
C THR A 72 9.16 1.99 10.16
N GLY A 73 8.06 1.91 10.92
CA GLY A 73 8.10 2.02 12.38
C GLY A 73 8.51 0.76 13.14
N LEU A 74 8.74 -0.37 12.46
CA LEU A 74 9.23 -1.60 13.10
C LEU A 74 10.68 -1.44 13.56
N ARG A 75 10.99 -1.85 14.81
CA ARG A 75 12.36 -1.78 15.35
C ARG A 75 13.20 -3.02 15.02
N GLU A 76 12.57 -4.18 14.96
CA GLU A 76 13.21 -5.47 14.71
C GLU A 76 12.74 -6.07 13.38
N ASN A 77 13.59 -6.85 12.71
CA ASN A 77 13.30 -7.52 11.44
C ASN A 77 12.74 -6.60 10.32
N ARG A 78 12.93 -5.28 10.46
CA ARG A 78 12.38 -4.23 9.59
C ARG A 78 12.57 -4.53 8.11
N ARG A 79 13.80 -4.86 7.70
CA ARG A 79 14.14 -5.14 6.30
C ARG A 79 13.31 -6.29 5.73
N ARG A 80 13.15 -7.39 6.48
CA ARG A 80 12.38 -8.56 6.01
C ARG A 80 10.91 -8.19 5.79
N PHE A 81 10.31 -7.51 6.76
CA PHE A 81 8.91 -7.10 6.65
C PHE A 81 8.69 -6.02 5.59
N MET A 82 9.64 -5.10 5.42
CA MET A 82 9.60 -4.07 4.39
C MET A 82 9.65 -4.68 2.98
N VAL A 83 10.54 -5.65 2.75
CA VAL A 83 10.56 -6.40 1.48
C VAL A 83 9.24 -7.13 1.27
N LEU A 84 8.73 -7.83 2.28
CA LEU A 84 7.44 -8.53 2.20
C LEU A 84 6.27 -7.60 1.87
N ALA A 85 6.19 -6.41 2.48
CA ALA A 85 5.14 -5.44 2.21
C ALA A 85 5.21 -4.90 0.77
N GLN A 86 6.43 -4.64 0.27
CA GLN A 86 6.63 -4.17 -1.11
C GLN A 86 6.35 -5.28 -2.13
N THR A 87 6.76 -6.52 -1.85
CA THR A 87 6.40 -7.68 -2.66
C THR A 87 4.89 -7.91 -2.65
N PHE A 88 4.22 -7.69 -1.52
CA PHE A 88 2.76 -7.76 -1.44
C PHE A 88 2.10 -6.68 -2.30
N TRP A 89 2.58 -5.44 -2.28
CA TRP A 89 2.07 -4.40 -3.18
C TRP A 89 2.28 -4.79 -4.64
N LEU A 90 3.48 -5.23 -5.01
CA LEU A 90 3.78 -5.68 -6.37
C LEU A 90 2.87 -6.84 -6.80
N TRP A 91 2.58 -7.77 -5.88
CA TRP A 91 1.64 -8.86 -6.11
C TRP A 91 0.22 -8.35 -6.38
N VAL A 92 -0.28 -7.42 -5.55
CA VAL A 92 -1.60 -6.78 -5.74
C VAL A 92 -1.69 -6.10 -7.10
N GLU A 93 -0.62 -5.42 -7.54
CA GLU A 93 -0.57 -4.79 -8.86
C GLU A 93 -0.54 -5.79 -10.01
N LEU A 94 0.24 -6.86 -9.90
CA LEU A 94 0.30 -7.91 -10.92
C LEU A 94 -1.06 -8.59 -11.07
N VAL A 95 -1.64 -9.06 -9.96
CA VAL A 95 -2.95 -9.74 -9.99
C VAL A 95 -4.04 -8.78 -10.44
N GLY A 96 -4.00 -7.53 -9.99
CA GLY A 96 -4.96 -6.53 -10.42
C GLY A 96 -4.85 -6.20 -11.91
N ASN A 97 -3.65 -6.22 -12.49
CA ASN A 97 -3.46 -6.03 -13.92
C ASN A 97 -3.90 -7.25 -14.74
N VAL A 98 -3.82 -8.46 -14.18
CA VAL A 98 -4.44 -9.64 -14.82
C VAL A 98 -5.95 -9.45 -14.91
N SER A 99 -6.62 -8.97 -13.85
CA SER A 99 -8.07 -8.69 -13.92
C SER A 99 -8.40 -7.58 -14.93
N LEU A 100 -7.58 -6.53 -14.98
CA LEU A 100 -7.75 -5.43 -15.95
C LEU A 100 -7.52 -5.86 -17.40
N SER A 101 -6.57 -6.76 -17.64
CA SER A 101 -6.31 -7.32 -18.98
C SER A 101 -7.50 -8.12 -19.51
N GLN A 102 -8.23 -8.82 -18.63
CA GLN A 102 -9.46 -9.53 -18.98
C GLN A 102 -10.61 -8.56 -19.30
N ALA A 103 -10.59 -7.37 -18.70
CA ALA A 103 -11.53 -6.28 -18.98
C ALA A 103 -11.13 -5.42 -20.21
N GLY A 104 -10.04 -5.77 -20.92
CA GLY A 104 -9.58 -5.06 -22.11
C GLY A 104 -8.87 -3.73 -21.85
N LEU A 105 -8.43 -3.46 -20.62
CA LEU A 105 -7.73 -2.23 -20.23
C LEU A 105 -6.20 -2.41 -20.30
N GLU A 106 -5.50 -1.36 -20.75
CA GLU A 106 -4.04 -1.35 -20.76
C GLU A 106 -3.46 -1.33 -19.33
N ALA A 107 -2.45 -2.18 -19.09
CA ALA A 107 -1.79 -2.25 -17.80
C ALA A 107 -0.85 -1.04 -17.58
N PRO A 108 -0.89 -0.39 -16.40
CA PRO A 108 0.01 0.71 -16.07
C PRO A 108 1.42 0.19 -15.72
N TRP A 109 2.18 -0.18 -16.75
CA TRP A 109 3.54 -0.75 -16.64
C TRP A 109 4.52 0.15 -15.90
N ILE A 110 4.37 1.48 -16.00
CA ILE A 110 5.23 2.45 -15.33
C ILE A 110 5.09 2.38 -13.81
N ARG A 111 3.85 2.25 -13.29
CA ARG A 111 3.61 2.07 -11.84
C ARG A 111 4.24 0.77 -11.35
N LEU A 112 4.10 -0.29 -12.13
CA LEU A 112 4.68 -1.61 -11.85
C LEU A 112 6.22 -1.55 -11.79
N ALA A 113 6.84 -0.91 -12.77
CA ALA A 113 8.28 -0.72 -12.81
C ALA A 113 8.79 0.14 -11.64
N ALA A 114 8.05 1.19 -11.27
CA ALA A 114 8.36 2.01 -10.10
C ALA A 114 8.32 1.16 -8.81
N ILE A 115 7.25 0.42 -8.56
CA ILE A 115 7.09 -0.44 -7.38
C ILE A 115 8.17 -1.53 -7.34
N ALA A 116 8.50 -2.14 -8.48
CA ALA A 116 9.57 -3.13 -8.58
C ALA A 116 10.95 -2.52 -8.28
N GLY A 117 11.24 -1.33 -8.82
CA GLY A 117 12.49 -0.62 -8.55
C GLY A 117 12.66 -0.30 -7.06
N ILE A 118 11.57 0.10 -6.38
CA ILE A 118 11.58 0.39 -4.94
C ILE A 118 11.78 -0.90 -4.15
N ALA A 119 11.07 -1.98 -4.49
CA ALA A 119 11.20 -3.31 -3.88
C ALA A 119 12.63 -3.83 -3.94
N LEU A 120 13.25 -3.74 -5.10
CA LEU A 120 14.63 -4.18 -5.31
C LEU A 120 15.61 -3.23 -4.59
N GLY A 121 15.45 -1.91 -4.73
CA GLY A 121 16.31 -0.92 -4.08
C GLY A 121 16.35 -1.07 -2.54
N CYS A 122 15.18 -1.27 -1.92
CA CYS A 122 15.10 -1.53 -0.47
C CYS A 122 15.72 -2.88 -0.07
N SER A 123 15.65 -3.87 -0.96
CA SER A 123 16.24 -5.19 -0.72
C SER A 123 17.77 -5.14 -0.68
N PHE A 124 18.41 -4.24 -1.42
CA PHE A 124 19.87 -4.10 -1.47
C PHE A 124 20.46 -3.07 -0.49
N MET A 125 19.63 -2.24 0.15
CA MET A 125 20.13 -1.31 1.17
C MET A 125 20.60 -2.05 2.44
N ALA A 126 21.91 -2.00 2.68
CA ALA A 126 22.56 -2.65 3.82
C ALA A 126 22.24 -1.99 5.17
N ARG A 127 21.97 -0.67 5.19
CA ARG A 127 21.47 0.07 6.35
C ARG A 127 20.40 1.05 5.92
N ILE A 128 19.27 1.03 6.62
CA ILE A 128 18.19 2.01 6.45
C ILE A 128 18.42 3.09 7.52
N SER A 129 18.82 4.30 7.09
CA SER A 129 18.86 5.48 7.96
C SER A 129 17.46 6.09 8.10
N ARG A 130 17.25 6.94 9.12
CA ARG A 130 15.97 7.68 9.28
C ARG A 130 15.62 8.53 8.06
N GLU A 131 16.61 9.08 7.38
CA GLU A 131 16.41 9.89 6.17
C GLU A 131 15.87 9.03 5.02
N ILE A 132 16.39 7.81 4.89
CA ILE A 132 15.90 6.83 3.91
C ILE A 132 14.47 6.38 4.25
N GLU A 133 14.13 6.22 5.53
CA GLU A 133 12.74 5.91 5.95
C GLU A 133 11.76 7.00 5.52
N PHE A 134 12.11 8.26 5.78
CA PHE A 134 11.28 9.39 5.37
C PHE A 134 11.16 9.45 3.84
N GLY A 135 12.28 9.29 3.13
CA GLY A 135 12.30 9.22 1.67
C GLY A 135 11.41 8.12 1.12
N LEU A 136 11.39 6.94 1.75
CA LEU A 136 10.54 5.80 1.34
C LEU A 136 9.06 6.08 1.55
N ILE A 137 8.67 6.67 2.68
CA ILE A 137 7.28 7.06 2.93
C ILE A 137 6.81 8.08 1.88
N VAL A 138 7.62 9.13 1.65
CA VAL A 138 7.32 10.15 0.62
C VAL A 138 7.18 9.50 -0.76
N LEU A 139 8.05 8.56 -1.08
CA LEU A 139 8.06 7.92 -2.38
C LEU A 139 6.86 6.98 -2.57
N TRP A 140 6.43 6.22 -1.55
CA TRP A 140 5.18 5.46 -1.62
C TRP A 140 3.95 6.35 -1.74
N MET A 141 3.91 7.48 -1.02
CA MET A 141 2.84 8.47 -1.18
C MET A 141 2.84 9.07 -2.59
N ALA A 142 4.00 9.34 -3.18
CA ALA A 142 4.11 9.81 -4.55
C ALA A 142 3.58 8.76 -5.53
N VAL A 143 4.00 7.50 -5.39
CA VAL A 143 3.49 6.39 -6.21
C VAL A 143 1.97 6.27 -6.09
N TRP A 144 1.41 6.45 -4.89
CA TRP A 144 -0.05 6.44 -4.66
C TRP A 144 -0.80 7.61 -5.29
N MET A 145 -0.23 8.82 -5.23
CA MET A 145 -0.90 10.04 -5.67
C MET A 145 -0.83 10.22 -7.19
N PHE A 146 0.25 9.78 -7.82
CA PHE A 146 0.52 9.99 -9.25
C PHE A 146 0.10 8.82 -10.15
N PHE A 147 -0.13 7.62 -9.59
CA PHE A 147 -0.50 6.43 -10.34
C PHE A 147 -1.67 5.68 -9.70
#